data_AF-A0A9E4BUJ8-F1
#
_entry.id   AF-A0A9E4BUJ8-F1
#
_cell.length_a   1.000
_cell.length_b   1.000
_cell.length_c   1.000
_cell.angle_alpha   90.00
_cell.angle_beta   90.00
_cell.angle_gamma   90.00
#
_symmetry.space_group_name_H-M   'P 1'
#
loop_
_entity.id
_entity.type
_entity.pdbx_description
1 polymer ?
#
loop_
_entity_poly.entity_id
_entity_poly.type
_entity_poly.pdbx_seq_one_letter_code
_entity_poly.pdbx_strand_id
1 'polypeptide(L)'
;MDLTRQPPRRPSNVSIAGIVNLARMTDKARAYNKRTLGEFLYGDDSGLDKILLDFLGVSHDGFADAAGRHGDEDLGRWIREVSDRTDAEIDTFNRHHLQREPDDEAGKQRLKDRIEKYAPGRTDIVTVFQSIELDDWAGFRDVDLSQRAPRSPYRRDVAGIFGLARMADKARADRAGTPGEYIYNCPIDQAIIDFVGFTAEDFKEAAYLNPNDLELGDWVQEHTSAHSGEISQFNHRISNKGPEDIKECAIFKAALANAAPNRTDITTWFDLLDVDDEASFGVVDLTRHPPRSPYDVSVGGLFGLARMIDKGRAAIHHLLGQYKYAEESGLDKKIAEFFGFSMGDFTDLIRAGRADEEILAWLEKNHGRSGSEISNFNRDIATIEPWNEKRRTWFRGVIASLDSSRTDVTTYLALIVLDDTIHFARLKTGV
;
A
#
# COMPACT_ATOMS: atom_id res chain seq x y z
N MET A 1 0.94 6.93 2.16
CA MET A 1 -0.26 6.61 1.39
C MET A 1 0.17 6.13 0.01
N ASP A 2 -0.58 5.23 -0.62
CA ASP A 2 -0.31 4.77 -1.98
C ASP A 2 -1.36 5.33 -2.93
N LEU A 3 -1.00 6.40 -3.64
CA LEU A 3 -1.90 7.12 -4.54
C LEU A 3 -2.02 6.47 -5.92
N THR A 4 -1.36 5.34 -6.15
CA THR A 4 -1.62 4.50 -7.33
C THR A 4 -2.94 3.73 -7.20
N ARG A 5 -3.52 3.67 -5.99
CA ARG A 5 -4.70 2.86 -5.67
C ARG A 5 -5.89 3.64 -5.13
N GLN A 6 -5.70 4.91 -4.79
CA GLN A 6 -6.73 5.81 -4.25
C GLN A 6 -6.34 7.27 -4.52
N PRO A 7 -7.29 8.21 -4.51
CA PRO A 7 -6.95 9.62 -4.60
C PRO A 7 -6.44 10.12 -3.24
N PRO A 8 -5.68 11.22 -3.18
CA PRO A 8 -5.45 11.91 -1.92
C PRO A 8 -6.77 12.51 -1.41
N ARG A 9 -6.83 12.91 -0.14
CA ARG A 9 -8.04 13.55 0.43
C ARG A 9 -8.52 14.72 -0.41
N ARG A 10 -9.81 15.04 -0.27
CA ARG A 10 -10.45 16.10 -1.04
C ARG A 10 -9.76 17.45 -0.79
N PRO A 11 -9.63 18.31 -1.80
CA PRO A 11 -9.12 19.66 -1.59
C PRO A 11 -9.98 20.49 -0.63
N SER A 12 -11.28 20.20 -0.46
CA SER A 12 -12.11 20.85 0.56
C SER A 12 -11.87 20.36 2.00
N ASN A 13 -11.11 19.27 2.20
CA ASN A 13 -10.86 18.70 3.52
C ASN A 13 -9.97 19.62 4.37
N VAL A 14 -10.47 20.01 5.55
CA VAL A 14 -9.82 20.95 6.50
C VAL A 14 -9.29 20.27 7.77
N SER A 15 -9.21 18.93 7.80
CA SER A 15 -8.79 18.16 8.98
C SER A 15 -7.40 18.52 9.51
N ILE A 16 -6.52 19.06 8.66
CA ILE A 16 -5.19 19.53 9.06
C ILE A 16 -5.19 21.04 9.16
N ALA A 17 -4.93 21.55 10.37
CA ALA A 17 -4.83 22.98 10.72
C ALA A 17 -6.05 23.86 10.34
N GLY A 18 -7.17 23.28 9.91
CA GLY A 18 -8.32 24.03 9.40
C GLY A 18 -8.10 24.63 8.01
N ILE A 19 -7.14 24.13 7.22
CA ILE A 19 -6.73 24.73 5.94
C ILE A 19 -7.12 23.83 4.77
N VAL A 20 -7.83 24.38 3.79
CA VAL A 20 -8.19 23.62 2.57
C VAL A 20 -6.94 23.25 1.77
N ASN A 21 -7.01 22.13 1.03
CA ASN A 21 -5.94 21.54 0.24
C ASN A 21 -4.73 21.03 1.06
N LEU A 22 -4.64 21.31 2.37
CA LEU A 22 -3.50 20.88 3.20
C LEU A 22 -3.51 19.38 3.46
N ALA A 23 -4.68 18.79 3.77
CA ALA A 23 -4.84 17.34 3.88
C ALA A 23 -4.44 16.61 2.58
N ARG A 24 -4.91 17.13 1.44
CA ARG A 24 -4.55 16.63 0.11
C ARG A 24 -3.05 16.71 -0.17
N MET A 25 -2.42 17.86 0.08
CA MET A 25 -0.99 18.05 -0.13
C MET A 25 -0.17 17.16 0.81
N THR A 26 -0.63 16.93 2.04
CA THR A 26 -0.01 16.00 3.00
C THR A 26 0.01 14.58 2.46
N ASP A 27 -1.10 14.10 1.91
CA ASP A 27 -1.19 12.77 1.34
C ASP A 27 -0.25 12.60 0.15
N LYS A 28 -0.18 13.62 -0.72
CA LYS A 28 0.74 13.69 -1.86
C LYS A 28 2.19 13.73 -1.42
N ALA A 29 2.54 14.51 -0.39
CA ALA A 29 3.88 14.55 0.18
C ALA A 29 4.31 13.18 0.74
N ARG A 30 3.42 12.51 1.48
CA ARG A 30 3.67 11.16 2.02
C ARG A 30 3.80 10.12 0.92
N ALA A 31 3.05 10.24 -0.17
CA ALA A 31 3.16 9.38 -1.33
C ALA A 31 4.45 9.65 -2.13
N TYR A 32 4.83 10.92 -2.28
CA TYR A 32 6.10 11.35 -2.89
C TYR A 32 7.30 10.74 -2.15
N ASN A 33 7.34 10.86 -0.82
CA ASN A 33 8.39 10.26 0.01
C ASN A 33 8.49 8.73 -0.14
N LYS A 34 7.34 8.07 -0.40
CA LYS A 34 7.23 6.62 -0.59
C LYS A 34 7.33 6.19 -2.06
N ARG A 35 7.46 7.13 -3.00
CA ARG A 35 7.45 6.90 -4.46
C ARG A 35 6.18 6.18 -4.95
N THR A 36 5.06 6.47 -4.31
CA THR A 36 3.74 5.92 -4.62
C THR A 36 2.76 7.02 -5.03
N LEU A 37 3.26 8.05 -5.71
CA LEU A 37 2.50 9.24 -6.10
C LEU A 37 1.55 8.96 -7.29
N GLY A 38 1.87 7.98 -8.15
CA GLY A 38 1.08 7.69 -9.35
C GLY A 38 1.11 8.84 -10.35
N GLU A 39 -0.04 9.19 -10.90
CA GLU A 39 -0.21 10.29 -11.87
C GLU A 39 -0.35 11.67 -11.21
N PHE A 40 -0.41 11.73 -9.88
CA PHE A 40 -0.50 12.99 -9.17
C PHE A 40 0.84 13.75 -9.22
N LEU A 41 0.77 15.07 -9.08
CA LEU A 41 1.94 15.97 -9.03
C LEU A 41 2.06 16.55 -7.64
N TYR A 42 3.26 16.69 -7.07
CA TYR A 42 3.47 17.23 -5.73
C TYR A 42 4.36 18.49 -5.74
N GLY A 43 4.11 19.42 -4.81
CA GLY A 43 4.97 20.58 -4.58
C GLY A 43 4.97 21.53 -5.77
N ASP A 44 6.15 21.94 -6.23
CA ASP A 44 6.31 22.92 -7.31
C ASP A 44 5.73 22.47 -8.67
N ASP A 45 5.59 21.16 -8.88
CA ASP A 45 4.97 20.59 -10.08
C ASP A 45 3.43 20.67 -10.03
N SER A 46 2.84 21.03 -8.88
CA SER A 46 1.39 21.14 -8.70
C SER A 46 0.99 22.58 -8.39
N GLY A 47 0.23 23.22 -9.28
CA GLY A 47 -0.18 24.61 -9.12
C GLY A 47 -0.93 24.91 -7.80
N LEU A 48 -1.76 23.98 -7.31
CA LEU A 48 -2.45 24.15 -6.02
C LEU A 48 -1.53 23.96 -4.81
N ASP A 49 -0.58 23.03 -4.87
CA ASP A 49 0.39 22.85 -3.79
C ASP A 49 1.30 24.08 -3.71
N LYS A 50 1.76 24.59 -4.86
CA LYS A 50 2.57 25.82 -4.91
C LYS A 50 1.85 27.01 -4.27
N ILE A 51 0.58 27.25 -4.61
CA ILE A 51 -0.22 28.31 -3.99
C ILE A 51 -0.29 28.14 -2.46
N LEU A 52 -0.50 26.90 -1.99
CA LEU A 52 -0.59 26.62 -0.56
C LEU A 52 0.77 26.76 0.15
N LEU A 53 1.86 26.27 -0.45
CA LEU A 53 3.22 26.40 0.06
C LEU A 53 3.65 27.87 0.16
N ASP A 54 3.35 28.67 -0.87
CA ASP A 54 3.58 30.12 -0.90
C ASP A 54 2.77 30.83 0.19
N PHE A 55 1.49 30.45 0.36
CA PHE A 55 0.66 30.97 1.44
C PHE A 55 1.27 30.66 2.81
N LEU A 56 1.72 29.44 3.04
CA LEU A 56 2.29 29.00 4.32
C LEU A 56 3.73 29.49 4.57
N GLY A 57 4.44 29.92 3.51
CA GLY A 57 5.86 30.29 3.62
C GLY A 57 6.79 29.08 3.82
N VAL A 58 6.40 27.90 3.34
CA VAL A 58 7.12 26.63 3.54
C VAL A 58 7.59 26.08 2.20
N SER A 59 8.83 25.59 2.12
CA SER A 59 9.34 24.91 0.91
C SER A 59 8.72 23.51 0.74
N HIS A 60 8.56 23.04 -0.50
CA HIS A 60 8.05 21.69 -0.77
C HIS A 60 8.89 20.57 -0.12
N ASP A 61 10.22 20.71 -0.05
CA ASP A 61 11.11 19.74 0.63
C ASP A 61 10.92 19.77 2.14
N GLY A 62 10.83 20.98 2.74
CA GLY A 62 10.57 21.14 4.16
C GLY A 62 9.22 20.58 4.57
N PHE A 63 8.18 20.77 3.74
CA PHE A 63 6.87 20.18 3.96
C PHE A 63 6.88 18.66 3.81
N ALA A 64 7.58 18.12 2.80
CA ALA A 64 7.69 16.68 2.60
C ALA A 64 8.37 15.98 3.78
N ASP A 65 9.46 16.56 4.30
CA ASP A 65 10.12 16.07 5.51
C ASP A 65 9.17 16.09 6.72
N ALA A 66 8.48 17.21 6.96
CA ALA A 66 7.52 17.33 8.06
C ALA A 66 6.37 16.31 7.95
N ALA A 67 5.77 16.16 6.77
CA ALA A 67 4.69 15.21 6.51
C ALA A 67 5.13 13.73 6.67
N GLY A 68 6.43 13.46 6.51
CA GLY A 68 7.03 12.16 6.79
C GLY A 68 7.30 11.90 8.27
N ARG A 69 7.51 12.95 9.07
CA ARG A 69 7.79 12.87 10.52
C ARG A 69 6.54 12.94 11.39
N HIS A 70 5.50 13.62 10.94
CA HIS A 70 4.33 13.96 11.76
C HIS A 70 3.05 13.29 11.27
N GLY A 71 2.23 12.82 12.24
CA GLY A 71 0.82 12.53 12.02
C GLY A 71 0.03 13.81 11.75
N ASP A 72 -1.24 13.71 11.37
CA ASP A 72 -2.03 14.86 10.91
C ASP A 72 -2.20 15.95 11.98
N GLU A 73 -2.45 15.56 13.22
CA GLU A 73 -2.56 16.50 14.35
C GLU A 73 -1.23 17.23 14.60
N ASP A 74 -0.13 16.49 14.67
CA ASP A 74 1.21 17.05 14.87
C ASP A 74 1.66 17.92 13.70
N LEU A 75 1.31 17.53 12.48
CA LEU A 75 1.60 18.31 11.27
C LEU A 75 0.79 19.60 11.29
N GLY A 76 -0.47 19.55 11.74
CA GLY A 76 -1.29 20.75 11.93
C GLY A 76 -0.66 21.70 12.94
N ARG A 77 -0.17 21.21 14.08
CA ARG A 77 0.57 22.02 15.07
C ARG A 77 1.85 22.60 14.50
N TRP A 78 2.66 21.78 13.83
CA TRP A 78 3.88 22.22 13.16
C TRP A 78 3.61 23.32 12.14
N ILE A 79 2.56 23.18 11.33
CA ILE A 79 2.14 24.22 10.37
C ILE A 79 1.82 25.52 11.09
N ARG A 80 1.05 25.49 12.18
CA ARG A 80 0.74 26.68 12.97
C ARG A 80 1.98 27.34 13.59
N GLU A 81 3.04 26.59 13.87
CA GLU A 81 4.30 27.10 14.40
C GLU A 81 5.20 27.73 13.32
N VAL A 82 5.25 27.14 12.12
CA VAL A 82 6.15 27.62 11.05
C VAL A 82 5.52 28.66 10.14
N SER A 83 4.19 28.75 10.11
CA SER A 83 3.43 29.71 9.31
C SER A 83 2.91 30.84 10.20
N ASP A 84 3.28 32.08 9.90
CA ASP A 84 2.79 33.29 10.60
C ASP A 84 1.33 33.66 10.27
N ARG A 85 0.55 32.72 9.71
CA ARG A 85 -0.83 32.96 9.28
C ARG A 85 -1.81 32.93 10.44
N THR A 86 -2.56 34.01 10.54
CA THR A 86 -3.68 34.16 11.48
C THR A 86 -4.89 33.34 11.04
N ASP A 87 -5.80 33.03 11.97
CA ASP A 87 -7.07 32.37 11.65
C ASP A 87 -7.90 33.16 10.62
N ALA A 88 -7.87 34.50 10.68
CA ALA A 88 -8.59 35.34 9.73
C ALA A 88 -8.03 35.26 8.29
N GLU A 89 -6.70 35.13 8.16
CA GLU A 89 -6.06 34.90 6.86
C GLU A 89 -6.39 33.50 6.32
N ILE A 90 -6.37 32.48 7.17
CA ILE A 90 -6.76 31.11 6.81
C ILE A 90 -8.21 31.05 6.37
N ASP A 91 -9.13 31.68 7.10
CA ASP A 91 -10.54 31.75 6.72
C ASP A 91 -10.74 32.45 5.37
N THR A 92 -9.96 33.49 5.11
CA THR A 92 -10.00 34.22 3.83
C THR A 92 -9.47 33.35 2.69
N PHE A 93 -8.35 32.65 2.91
CA PHE A 93 -7.80 31.70 1.96
C PHE A 93 -8.79 30.56 1.65
N ASN A 94 -9.36 29.96 2.68
CA ASN A 94 -10.34 28.88 2.56
C ASN A 94 -11.57 29.32 1.77
N ARG A 95 -12.21 30.45 2.15
CA ARG A 95 -13.38 30.97 1.44
C ARG A 95 -13.08 31.24 -0.03
N HIS A 96 -11.93 31.86 -0.33
CA HIS A 96 -11.51 32.13 -1.70
C HIS A 96 -11.42 30.84 -2.52
N HIS A 97 -10.70 29.83 -2.03
CA HIS A 97 -10.46 28.60 -2.77
C HIS A 97 -11.69 27.69 -2.88
N LEU A 98 -12.55 27.65 -1.86
CA LEU A 98 -13.82 26.92 -1.91
C LEU A 98 -14.79 27.49 -2.95
N GLN A 99 -14.70 28.79 -3.25
CA GLN A 99 -15.56 29.50 -4.21
C GLN A 99 -14.90 29.75 -5.57
N ARG A 100 -13.62 29.34 -5.74
CA ARG A 100 -12.85 29.65 -6.95
C ARG A 100 -13.36 28.86 -8.15
N GLU A 101 -13.99 29.56 -9.09
CA GLU A 101 -14.29 29.03 -10.43
C GLU A 101 -13.04 29.02 -11.32
N PRO A 102 -12.98 28.15 -12.37
CA PRO A 102 -11.92 28.21 -13.36
C PRO A 102 -11.89 29.58 -14.08
N ASP A 103 -10.72 30.22 -14.10
CA ASP A 103 -10.51 31.55 -14.65
C ASP A 103 -10.15 31.54 -16.15
N ASP A 104 -9.57 30.44 -16.64
CA ASP A 104 -9.21 30.24 -18.05
C ASP A 104 -10.18 29.31 -18.82
N GLU A 105 -10.16 29.41 -20.15
CA GLU A 105 -11.04 28.62 -21.01
C GLU A 105 -10.74 27.11 -20.94
N ALA A 106 -9.47 26.75 -20.72
CA ALA A 106 -9.05 25.35 -20.59
C ALA A 106 -9.65 24.69 -19.34
N GLY A 107 -9.65 25.40 -18.21
CA GLY A 107 -10.22 24.97 -16.94
C GLY A 107 -11.73 24.91 -16.98
N LYS A 108 -12.40 25.89 -17.60
CA LYS A 108 -13.86 25.86 -17.84
C LYS A 108 -14.25 24.66 -18.70
N GLN A 109 -13.52 24.41 -19.79
CA GLN A 109 -13.78 23.27 -20.66
C GLN A 109 -13.54 21.94 -19.91
N ARG A 110 -12.45 21.82 -19.14
CA ARG A 110 -12.17 20.62 -18.33
C ARG A 110 -13.26 20.34 -17.29
N LEU A 111 -13.77 21.37 -16.62
CA LEU A 111 -14.90 21.25 -15.70
C LEU A 111 -16.14 20.74 -16.42
N LYS A 112 -16.48 21.33 -17.57
CA LYS A 112 -17.61 20.90 -18.40
C LYS A 112 -17.48 19.44 -18.84
N ASP A 113 -16.31 19.05 -19.35
CA ASP A 113 -16.05 17.68 -19.83
C ASP A 113 -16.18 16.66 -18.69
N ARG A 114 -15.69 16.99 -17.49
CA ARG A 114 -15.84 16.13 -16.29
C ARG A 114 -17.29 15.98 -15.86
N ILE A 115 -18.07 17.06 -15.85
CA ILE A 115 -19.50 17.01 -15.52
C ILE A 115 -20.24 16.14 -16.54
N GLU A 116 -20.03 16.38 -17.84
CA GLU A 116 -20.67 15.60 -18.90
C GLU A 116 -20.35 14.10 -18.80
N LYS A 117 -19.07 13.78 -18.50
CA LYS A 117 -18.61 12.39 -18.40
C LYS A 117 -19.08 11.69 -17.12
N TYR A 118 -19.04 12.36 -15.97
CA TYR A 118 -19.15 11.68 -14.67
C TYR A 118 -20.41 12.03 -13.88
N ALA A 119 -21.04 13.16 -14.16
CA ALA A 119 -22.22 13.62 -13.43
C ALA A 119 -23.16 14.44 -14.35
N PRO A 120 -23.62 13.87 -15.48
CA PRO A 120 -24.38 14.61 -16.48
C PRO A 120 -25.63 15.22 -15.86
N GLY A 121 -25.83 16.51 -16.12
CA GLY A 121 -26.98 17.28 -15.61
C GLY A 121 -26.79 17.93 -14.23
N ARG A 122 -25.68 17.68 -13.52
CA ARG A 122 -25.35 18.43 -12.31
C ARG A 122 -24.93 19.86 -12.66
N THR A 123 -25.51 20.83 -11.96
CA THR A 123 -25.27 22.27 -12.17
C THR A 123 -24.65 22.97 -10.97
N ASP A 124 -24.51 22.27 -9.85
CA ASP A 124 -23.94 22.75 -8.58
C ASP A 124 -22.42 22.58 -8.48
N ILE A 125 -21.81 21.89 -9.46
CA ILE A 125 -20.35 21.72 -9.57
C ILE A 125 -19.82 22.85 -10.45
N VAL A 126 -19.30 23.90 -9.82
CA VAL A 126 -18.84 25.13 -10.50
C VAL A 126 -17.40 25.51 -10.17
N THR A 127 -16.85 25.00 -9.07
CA THR A 127 -15.52 25.40 -8.59
C THR A 127 -14.41 24.44 -9.00
N VAL A 128 -13.16 24.92 -8.97
CA VAL A 128 -11.96 24.12 -9.24
C VAL A 128 -11.88 22.92 -8.29
N PHE A 129 -12.18 23.11 -7.01
CA PHE A 129 -12.17 22.03 -6.02
C PHE A 129 -13.24 20.99 -6.30
N GLN A 130 -14.49 21.40 -6.56
CA GLN A 130 -15.55 20.46 -6.92
C GLN A 130 -15.22 19.69 -8.21
N SER A 131 -14.54 20.33 -9.18
CA SER A 131 -14.05 19.65 -10.39
C SER A 131 -13.05 18.54 -10.08
N ILE A 132 -12.10 18.82 -9.18
CA ILE A 132 -11.06 17.86 -8.76
C ILE A 132 -11.70 16.71 -7.97
N GLU A 133 -12.59 17.02 -7.04
CA GLU A 133 -13.30 16.02 -6.25
C GLU A 133 -14.16 15.09 -7.12
N LEU A 134 -14.82 15.63 -8.15
CA LEU A 134 -15.57 14.84 -9.12
C LEU A 134 -14.66 13.88 -9.90
N ASP A 135 -13.49 14.36 -10.34
CA ASP A 135 -12.51 13.58 -11.10
C ASP A 135 -11.91 12.44 -10.26
N ASP A 136 -11.48 12.76 -9.04
CA ASP A 136 -10.94 11.79 -8.08
C ASP A 136 -12.01 10.76 -7.70
N TRP A 137 -13.23 11.20 -7.40
CA TRP A 137 -14.33 10.29 -7.11
C TRP A 137 -14.59 9.36 -8.29
N ALA A 138 -14.72 9.90 -9.51
CA ALA A 138 -14.99 9.08 -10.68
C ALA A 138 -13.83 8.15 -11.06
N GLY A 139 -12.58 8.56 -10.85
CA GLY A 139 -11.39 7.78 -11.17
C GLY A 139 -11.15 6.60 -10.23
N PHE A 140 -11.68 6.63 -9.01
CA PHE A 140 -11.34 5.66 -7.96
C PHE A 140 -12.53 5.01 -7.24
N ARG A 141 -13.77 5.44 -7.47
CA ARG A 141 -14.97 4.85 -6.83
C ARG A 141 -15.27 3.42 -7.30
N ASP A 142 -14.94 3.09 -8.55
CA ASP A 142 -15.28 1.81 -9.17
C ASP A 142 -14.08 0.85 -9.05
N VAL A 143 -14.34 -0.38 -8.61
CA VAL A 143 -13.33 -1.42 -8.42
C VAL A 143 -13.77 -2.66 -9.18
N ASP A 144 -12.93 -3.19 -10.06
CA ASP A 144 -13.22 -4.45 -10.78
C ASP A 144 -12.46 -5.62 -10.14
N LEU A 145 -13.19 -6.46 -9.40
CA LEU A 145 -12.65 -7.64 -8.74
C LEU A 145 -12.61 -8.89 -9.63
N SER A 146 -13.05 -8.79 -10.90
CA SER A 146 -12.76 -9.82 -11.91
C SER A 146 -11.32 -9.74 -12.43
N GLN A 147 -10.66 -8.59 -12.24
CA GLN A 147 -9.30 -8.34 -12.76
C GLN A 147 -8.22 -8.36 -11.68
N ARG A 148 -8.60 -8.19 -10.41
CA ARG A 148 -7.67 -8.24 -9.27
C ARG A 148 -8.39 -8.62 -7.98
N ALA A 149 -7.63 -9.21 -7.06
CA ALA A 149 -8.12 -9.43 -5.70
C ALA A 149 -8.38 -8.10 -4.95
N PRO A 150 -9.32 -8.08 -3.99
CA PRO A 150 -9.43 -6.98 -3.05
C PRO A 150 -8.21 -6.97 -2.12
N ARG A 151 -8.01 -5.87 -1.39
CA ARG A 151 -6.89 -5.74 -0.45
C ARG A 151 -6.89 -6.86 0.60
N SER A 152 -5.68 -7.16 1.12
CA SER A 152 -5.50 -8.14 2.19
C SER A 152 -6.38 -7.80 3.39
N PRO A 153 -6.97 -8.81 4.06
CA PRO A 153 -7.79 -8.59 5.25
C PRO A 153 -6.97 -8.05 6.42
N TYR A 154 -5.63 -8.10 6.39
CA TYR A 154 -4.77 -7.48 7.40
C TYR A 154 -4.54 -5.97 7.20
N ARG A 155 -5.06 -5.36 6.12
CA ARG A 155 -4.91 -3.92 5.89
C ARG A 155 -5.78 -3.13 6.86
N ARG A 156 -5.13 -2.18 7.55
CA ARG A 156 -5.73 -1.26 8.55
C ARG A 156 -5.96 0.15 8.01
N ASP A 157 -5.90 0.30 6.70
CA ASP A 157 -5.94 1.61 6.04
C ASP A 157 -7.24 2.39 6.33
N VAL A 158 -8.34 1.68 6.64
CA VAL A 158 -9.64 2.25 6.97
C VAL A 158 -9.91 2.07 8.47
N ALA A 159 -9.98 3.17 9.22
CA ALA A 159 -10.30 3.23 10.66
C ALA A 159 -9.46 2.32 11.58
N GLY A 160 -8.33 1.78 11.12
CA GLY A 160 -7.53 0.83 11.89
C GLY A 160 -8.16 -0.56 12.02
N ILE A 161 -9.27 -0.86 11.32
CA ILE A 161 -10.03 -2.11 11.46
C ILE A 161 -9.64 -3.11 10.37
N PHE A 162 -9.26 -4.31 10.77
CA PHE A 162 -8.97 -5.39 9.83
C PHE A 162 -10.20 -5.79 9.00
N GLY A 163 -9.95 -6.13 7.74
CA GLY A 163 -10.96 -6.52 6.76
C GLY A 163 -11.77 -5.36 6.19
N LEU A 164 -11.76 -4.18 6.80
CA LEU A 164 -12.60 -3.07 6.38
C LEU A 164 -12.17 -2.46 5.03
N ALA A 165 -10.87 -2.37 4.76
CA ALA A 165 -10.34 -1.97 3.45
C ALA A 165 -10.71 -3.00 2.34
N ARG A 166 -10.67 -4.30 2.67
CA ARG A 166 -11.11 -5.39 1.78
C ARG A 166 -12.61 -5.30 1.52
N MET A 167 -13.40 -5.03 2.55
CA MET A 167 -14.84 -4.85 2.45
C MET A 167 -15.19 -3.62 1.60
N ALA A 168 -14.42 -2.53 1.69
CA ALA A 168 -14.61 -1.34 0.85
C ALA A 168 -14.39 -1.64 -0.64
N ASP A 169 -13.34 -2.42 -0.97
CA ASP A 169 -13.11 -2.86 -2.35
C ASP A 169 -14.27 -3.70 -2.88
N LYS A 170 -14.78 -4.62 -2.07
CA LYS A 170 -15.95 -5.45 -2.41
C LYS A 170 -17.24 -4.63 -2.55
N ALA A 171 -17.44 -3.64 -1.68
CA ALA A 171 -18.60 -2.76 -1.72
C ALA A 171 -18.64 -1.94 -3.01
N ARG A 172 -17.49 -1.36 -3.38
CA ARG A 172 -17.31 -0.61 -4.62
C ARG A 172 -17.52 -1.50 -5.85
N ALA A 173 -17.01 -2.72 -5.82
CA ALA A 173 -17.18 -3.67 -6.92
C ALA A 173 -18.62 -4.17 -7.08
N ASP A 174 -19.30 -4.45 -5.97
CA ASP A 174 -20.74 -4.78 -5.96
C ASP A 174 -21.56 -3.62 -6.55
N ARG A 175 -21.28 -2.39 -6.11
CA ARG A 175 -21.93 -1.18 -6.63
C ARG A 175 -21.67 -0.94 -8.11
N ALA A 176 -20.44 -1.23 -8.57
CA ALA A 176 -20.03 -1.10 -9.97
C ALA A 176 -20.46 -2.28 -10.86
N GLY A 177 -21.04 -3.35 -10.29
CA GLY A 177 -21.41 -4.55 -11.04
C GLY A 177 -20.24 -5.40 -11.52
N THR A 178 -19.08 -5.31 -10.86
CA THR A 178 -17.84 -6.03 -11.20
C THR A 178 -17.25 -6.82 -10.01
N PRO A 179 -18.05 -7.58 -9.24
CA PRO A 179 -17.57 -8.27 -8.05
C PRO A 179 -16.67 -9.49 -8.34
N GLY A 180 -16.63 -9.99 -9.58
CA GLY A 180 -15.98 -11.27 -9.88
C GLY A 180 -16.63 -12.42 -9.10
N GLU A 181 -15.80 -13.28 -8.49
CA GLU A 181 -16.23 -14.37 -7.60
C GLU A 181 -16.44 -13.91 -6.14
N TYR A 182 -16.19 -12.64 -5.82
CA TYR A 182 -16.29 -12.13 -4.45
C TYR A 182 -17.74 -11.77 -4.10
N ILE A 183 -18.11 -12.03 -2.84
CA ILE A 183 -19.45 -11.74 -2.32
C ILE A 183 -19.35 -10.64 -1.27
N TYR A 184 -19.97 -9.48 -1.55
CA TYR A 184 -20.15 -8.43 -0.55
C TYR A 184 -21.15 -8.85 0.52
N ASN A 185 -20.91 -8.45 1.76
CA ASN A 185 -21.68 -8.85 2.94
C ASN A 185 -21.61 -10.36 3.25
N CYS A 186 -20.44 -10.97 3.02
CA CYS A 186 -20.16 -12.36 3.38
C CYS A 186 -19.95 -12.52 4.91
N PRO A 187 -19.78 -13.74 5.46
CA PRO A 187 -19.67 -13.95 6.91
C PRO A 187 -18.57 -13.12 7.63
N ILE A 188 -17.44 -12.84 6.96
CA ILE A 188 -16.39 -11.98 7.54
C ILE A 188 -16.84 -10.51 7.56
N ASP A 189 -17.45 -10.03 6.48
CA ASP A 189 -18.01 -8.67 6.42
C ASP A 189 -19.10 -8.49 7.49
N GLN A 190 -19.97 -9.49 7.67
CA GLN A 190 -21.00 -9.48 8.72
C GLN A 190 -20.40 -9.39 10.12
N ALA A 191 -19.31 -10.11 10.40
CA ALA A 191 -18.61 -9.99 11.68
C ALA A 191 -18.04 -8.57 11.92
N ILE A 192 -17.62 -7.88 10.86
CA ILE A 192 -17.18 -6.47 10.93
C ILE A 192 -18.38 -5.55 11.16
N ILE A 193 -19.47 -5.74 10.41
CA ILE A 193 -20.72 -4.99 10.52
C ILE A 193 -21.33 -5.08 11.93
N ASP A 194 -21.40 -6.29 12.48
CA ASP A 194 -21.87 -6.53 13.85
C ASP A 194 -21.01 -5.82 14.90
N PHE A 195 -19.70 -5.67 14.64
CA PHE A 195 -18.78 -4.99 15.53
C PHE A 195 -18.91 -3.46 15.45
N VAL A 196 -18.99 -2.90 14.24
CA VAL A 196 -19.01 -1.45 14.03
C VAL A 196 -20.38 -0.82 14.27
N GLY A 197 -21.47 -1.57 14.09
CA GLY A 197 -22.83 -1.17 14.47
C GLY A 197 -23.65 -0.42 13.42
N PHE A 198 -23.12 -0.18 12.21
CA PHE A 198 -23.85 0.36 11.05
C PHE A 198 -24.17 -0.75 10.04
N THR A 199 -25.10 -0.52 9.09
CA THR A 199 -25.50 -1.59 8.15
C THR A 199 -24.52 -1.76 6.99
N ALA A 200 -24.56 -2.92 6.32
CA ALA A 200 -23.78 -3.15 5.10
C ALA A 200 -24.16 -2.20 3.96
N GLU A 201 -25.40 -1.70 3.90
CA GLU A 201 -25.78 -0.73 2.86
C GLU A 201 -25.24 0.67 3.18
N ASP A 202 -25.26 1.08 4.46
CA ASP A 202 -24.64 2.35 4.89
C ASP A 202 -23.14 2.35 4.55
N PHE A 203 -22.44 1.27 4.87
CA PHE A 203 -21.02 1.15 4.54
C PHE A 203 -20.76 1.13 3.03
N LYS A 204 -21.63 0.50 2.23
CA LYS A 204 -21.48 0.47 0.78
C LYS A 204 -21.59 1.86 0.18
N GLU A 205 -22.58 2.64 0.61
CA GLU A 205 -22.74 4.02 0.17
C GLU A 205 -21.53 4.86 0.63
N ALA A 206 -21.09 4.72 1.87
CA ALA A 206 -19.91 5.43 2.39
C ALA A 206 -18.63 5.12 1.61
N ALA A 207 -18.37 3.84 1.32
CA ALA A 207 -17.20 3.40 0.55
C ALA A 207 -17.24 3.91 -0.90
N TYR A 208 -18.43 4.00 -1.48
CA TYR A 208 -18.64 4.54 -2.83
C TYR A 208 -18.45 6.07 -2.89
N LEU A 209 -18.91 6.79 -1.86
CA LEU A 209 -18.76 8.24 -1.76
C LEU A 209 -17.35 8.67 -1.36
N ASN A 210 -16.61 7.84 -0.62
CA ASN A 210 -15.27 8.13 -0.10
C ASN A 210 -14.24 7.15 -0.68
N PRO A 211 -13.65 7.45 -1.85
CA PRO A 211 -12.62 6.61 -2.46
C PRO A 211 -11.29 6.66 -1.68
N ASN A 212 -11.03 7.74 -0.94
CA ASN A 212 -9.87 7.88 -0.06
C ASN A 212 -10.10 7.13 1.26
N ASP A 213 -9.14 6.31 1.69
CA ASP A 213 -9.28 5.44 2.87
C ASP A 213 -9.29 6.23 4.19
N LEU A 214 -8.61 7.38 4.27
CA LEU A 214 -8.64 8.22 5.48
C LEU A 214 -10.03 8.84 5.66
N GLU A 215 -10.62 9.40 4.59
CA GLU A 215 -11.99 9.94 4.64
C GLU A 215 -13.04 8.86 4.91
N LEU A 216 -12.88 7.66 4.34
CA LEU A 216 -13.74 6.52 4.70
C LEU A 216 -13.53 6.12 6.16
N GLY A 217 -12.29 6.17 6.66
CA GLY A 217 -11.95 5.92 8.05
C GLY A 217 -12.55 6.94 9.02
N ASP A 218 -12.58 8.21 8.64
CA ASP A 218 -13.22 9.29 9.39
C ASP A 218 -14.74 9.04 9.46
N TRP A 219 -15.37 8.72 8.31
CA TRP A 219 -16.78 8.36 8.29
C TRP A 219 -17.08 7.16 9.22
N VAL A 220 -16.26 6.12 9.19
CA VAL A 220 -16.45 4.96 10.07
C VAL A 220 -16.34 5.33 11.54
N GLN A 221 -15.37 6.16 11.91
CA GLN A 221 -15.20 6.64 13.29
C GLN A 221 -16.38 7.48 13.77
N GLU A 222 -17.00 8.27 12.90
CA GLU A 222 -18.20 9.07 13.22
C GLU A 222 -19.46 8.21 13.39
N HIS A 223 -19.51 7.01 12.79
CA HIS A 223 -20.69 6.16 12.74
C HIS A 223 -20.58 4.89 13.60
N THR A 224 -19.44 4.68 14.28
CA THR A 224 -19.25 3.58 15.22
C THR A 224 -19.09 4.09 16.65
N SER A 225 -19.56 3.33 17.63
CA SER A 225 -19.23 3.57 19.05
C SER A 225 -17.94 2.87 19.49
N ALA A 226 -17.31 2.10 18.60
CA ALA A 226 -16.12 1.33 18.93
C ALA A 226 -14.90 2.22 19.17
N HIS A 227 -14.27 2.09 20.33
CA HIS A 227 -13.03 2.79 20.67
C HIS A 227 -11.77 1.96 20.32
N SER A 228 -10.60 2.61 20.29
CA SER A 228 -9.32 2.02 19.88
C SER A 228 -8.97 0.70 20.60
N GLY A 229 -9.30 0.57 21.89
CA GLY A 229 -9.09 -0.65 22.66
C GLY A 229 -9.98 -1.82 22.21
N GLU A 230 -11.21 -1.54 21.80
CA GLU A 230 -12.13 -2.55 21.25
C GLU A 230 -11.76 -2.92 19.81
N ILE A 231 -11.35 -1.94 19.01
CA ILE A 231 -10.82 -2.18 17.65
C ILE A 231 -9.61 -3.12 17.73
N SER A 232 -8.70 -2.90 18.68
CA SER A 232 -7.55 -3.77 18.89
C SER A 232 -7.94 -5.20 19.27
N GLN A 233 -8.94 -5.36 20.15
CA GLN A 233 -9.47 -6.68 20.55
C GLN A 233 -10.20 -7.37 19.39
N PHE A 234 -11.00 -6.62 18.62
CA PHE A 234 -11.67 -7.13 17.42
C PHE A 234 -10.65 -7.61 16.39
N ASN A 235 -9.65 -6.79 16.07
CA ASN A 235 -8.57 -7.11 15.15
C ASN A 235 -7.86 -8.40 15.56
N HIS A 236 -7.48 -8.52 16.84
CA HIS A 236 -6.84 -9.73 17.36
C HIS A 236 -7.73 -10.97 17.19
N ARG A 237 -9.03 -10.87 17.49
CA ARG A 237 -9.98 -11.98 17.37
C ARG A 237 -10.20 -12.39 15.91
N ILE A 238 -10.49 -11.44 15.03
CA ILE A 238 -10.83 -11.74 13.62
C ILE A 238 -9.63 -12.28 12.85
N SER A 239 -8.42 -11.78 13.12
CA SER A 239 -7.21 -12.21 12.41
C SER A 239 -6.72 -13.59 12.81
N ASN A 240 -7.07 -14.06 14.01
CA ASN A 240 -6.77 -15.40 14.50
C ASN A 240 -7.93 -16.39 14.31
N LYS A 241 -9.01 -16.00 13.62
CA LYS A 241 -10.17 -16.86 13.40
C LYS A 241 -9.84 -17.96 12.38
N GLY A 242 -9.90 -19.21 12.83
CA GLY A 242 -9.86 -20.40 11.98
C GLY A 242 -11.25 -21.03 11.79
N PRO A 243 -11.35 -22.20 11.14
CA PRO A 243 -12.61 -22.94 11.05
C PRO A 243 -13.02 -23.51 12.43
N GLU A 244 -14.25 -23.27 12.85
CA GLU A 244 -14.75 -23.62 14.19
C GLU A 244 -15.56 -24.92 14.24
N ASP A 245 -16.11 -25.36 13.09
CA ASP A 245 -16.91 -26.58 12.98
C ASP A 245 -16.47 -27.50 11.82
N ILE A 246 -17.09 -28.69 11.73
CA ILE A 246 -16.75 -29.72 10.72
C ILE A 246 -16.99 -29.21 9.29
N LYS A 247 -18.04 -28.42 9.08
CA LYS A 247 -18.40 -27.90 7.75
C LYS A 247 -17.39 -26.82 7.34
N GLU A 248 -17.07 -25.90 8.24
CA GLU A 248 -16.02 -24.90 8.04
C GLU A 248 -14.65 -25.55 7.79
N CYS A 249 -14.30 -26.59 8.55
CA CYS A 249 -13.07 -27.34 8.35
C CYS A 249 -13.00 -27.98 6.95
N ALA A 250 -14.12 -28.49 6.44
CA ALA A 250 -14.18 -29.06 5.09
C ALA A 250 -14.00 -27.99 4.01
N ILE A 251 -14.66 -26.83 4.16
CA ILE A 251 -14.52 -25.68 3.24
C ILE A 251 -13.08 -25.17 3.26
N PHE A 252 -12.51 -24.96 4.44
CA PHE A 252 -11.15 -24.47 4.63
C PHE A 252 -10.13 -25.39 3.97
N LYS A 253 -10.21 -26.70 4.22
CA LYS A 253 -9.29 -27.69 3.63
C LYS A 253 -9.42 -27.78 2.11
N ALA A 254 -10.64 -27.68 1.58
CA ALA A 254 -10.84 -27.70 0.14
C ALA A 254 -10.24 -26.47 -0.54
N ALA A 255 -10.49 -25.27 0.02
CA ALA A 255 -9.90 -24.03 -0.47
C ALA A 255 -8.36 -24.04 -0.37
N LEU A 256 -7.81 -24.46 0.78
CA LEU A 256 -6.35 -24.57 0.96
C LEU A 256 -5.72 -25.57 -0.01
N ALA A 257 -6.38 -26.72 -0.26
CA ALA A 257 -5.89 -27.70 -1.22
C ALA A 257 -5.87 -27.18 -2.66
N ASN A 258 -6.81 -26.30 -3.01
CA ASN A 258 -6.86 -25.66 -4.32
C ASN A 258 -5.81 -24.54 -4.46
N ALA A 259 -5.67 -23.70 -3.44
CA ALA A 259 -4.80 -22.52 -3.51
C ALA A 259 -3.32 -22.84 -3.21
N ALA A 260 -3.06 -23.62 -2.16
CA ALA A 260 -1.71 -23.92 -1.70
C ALA A 260 -1.64 -25.27 -0.93
N PRO A 261 -1.69 -26.41 -1.65
CA PRO A 261 -1.83 -27.73 -1.03
C PRO A 261 -0.70 -28.12 -0.06
N ASN A 262 0.46 -27.46 -0.14
CA ASN A 262 1.63 -27.74 0.70
C ASN A 262 1.76 -26.81 1.92
N ARG A 263 0.88 -25.81 2.09
CA ARG A 263 0.95 -24.80 3.16
C ARG A 263 0.17 -25.21 4.40
N THR A 264 0.68 -26.22 5.10
CA THR A 264 0.07 -26.74 6.35
C THR A 264 0.18 -25.78 7.54
N ASP A 265 0.97 -24.72 7.43
CA ASP A 265 1.09 -23.64 8.40
C ASP A 265 -0.12 -22.68 8.40
N ILE A 266 -0.95 -22.70 7.35
CA ILE A 266 -2.14 -21.84 7.22
C ILE A 266 -3.29 -22.42 8.03
N THR A 267 -3.67 -21.72 9.10
CA THR A 267 -4.71 -22.15 10.05
C THR A 267 -5.83 -21.12 10.25
N THR A 268 -5.66 -19.90 9.73
CA THR A 268 -6.64 -18.81 9.86
C THR A 268 -7.31 -18.51 8.53
N TRP A 269 -8.55 -18.01 8.57
CA TRP A 269 -9.27 -17.60 7.36
C TRP A 269 -8.56 -16.48 6.61
N PHE A 270 -7.92 -15.55 7.32
CA PHE A 270 -7.20 -14.43 6.69
C PHE A 270 -5.97 -14.90 5.92
N ASP A 271 -5.18 -15.81 6.50
CA ASP A 271 -4.05 -16.41 5.79
C ASP A 271 -4.49 -17.20 4.55
N LEU A 272 -5.61 -17.93 4.66
CA LEU A 272 -6.19 -18.63 3.53
C LEU A 272 -6.65 -17.65 2.44
N LEU A 273 -7.31 -16.56 2.79
CA LEU A 273 -7.79 -15.55 1.83
C LEU A 273 -6.63 -14.89 1.07
N ASP A 274 -5.55 -14.52 1.74
CA ASP A 274 -4.41 -13.88 1.08
C ASP A 274 -3.75 -14.82 0.05
N VAL A 275 -3.63 -16.12 0.38
CA VAL A 275 -3.04 -17.12 -0.52
C VAL A 275 -4.00 -17.55 -1.64
N ASP A 276 -5.29 -17.67 -1.34
CA ASP A 276 -6.34 -17.95 -2.34
C ASP A 276 -6.46 -16.83 -3.38
N ASP A 277 -6.39 -15.57 -2.93
CA ASP A 277 -6.35 -14.42 -3.81
C ASP A 277 -5.12 -14.45 -4.73
N GLU A 278 -3.92 -14.77 -4.22
CA GLU A 278 -2.72 -14.87 -5.08
C GLU A 278 -2.85 -16.00 -6.12
N ALA A 279 -3.31 -17.17 -5.68
CA ALA A 279 -3.52 -18.33 -6.55
C ALA A 279 -4.57 -18.06 -7.64
N SER A 280 -5.67 -17.38 -7.29
CA SER A 280 -6.76 -17.06 -8.21
C SER A 280 -6.33 -16.14 -9.36
N PHE A 281 -5.40 -15.23 -9.10
CA PHE A 281 -4.91 -14.28 -10.11
C PHE A 281 -3.52 -14.65 -10.68
N GLY A 282 -2.89 -15.71 -10.18
CA GLY A 282 -1.56 -16.15 -10.62
C GLY A 282 -0.47 -15.10 -10.35
N VAL A 283 -0.58 -14.36 -9.25
CA VAL A 283 0.32 -13.26 -8.89
C VAL A 283 1.16 -13.60 -7.66
N VAL A 284 2.25 -12.85 -7.48
CA VAL A 284 3.01 -12.79 -6.22
C VAL A 284 2.76 -11.43 -5.61
N ASP A 285 2.12 -11.37 -4.45
CA ASP A 285 1.75 -10.16 -3.73
C ASP A 285 2.57 -10.00 -2.45
N LEU A 286 3.72 -9.34 -2.59
CA LEU A 286 4.63 -9.06 -1.48
C LEU A 286 4.13 -7.96 -0.54
N THR A 287 2.91 -7.45 -0.73
CA THR A 287 2.19 -6.67 0.28
C THR A 287 1.58 -7.56 1.36
N ARG A 288 1.51 -8.88 1.15
CA ARG A 288 0.84 -9.86 2.03
C ARG A 288 1.81 -10.77 2.77
N HIS A 289 2.95 -11.07 2.16
CA HIS A 289 3.98 -11.94 2.73
C HIS A 289 5.38 -11.56 2.23
N PRO A 290 6.46 -12.02 2.88
CA PRO A 290 7.80 -11.78 2.37
C PRO A 290 8.11 -12.66 1.15
N PRO A 291 8.96 -12.23 0.21
CA PRO A 291 9.47 -13.11 -0.83
C PRO A 291 10.32 -14.21 -0.16
N ARG A 292 10.67 -15.26 -0.91
CA ARG A 292 11.48 -16.36 -0.37
C ARG A 292 12.74 -15.85 0.33
N SER A 293 13.19 -16.65 1.32
CA SER A 293 14.31 -16.30 2.17
C SER A 293 15.54 -15.91 1.34
N PRO A 294 16.34 -14.92 1.77
CA PRO A 294 17.64 -14.66 1.11
C PRO A 294 18.58 -15.87 1.13
N TYR A 295 18.34 -16.86 2.02
CA TYR A 295 19.09 -18.12 2.08
C TYR A 295 18.44 -19.27 1.32
N ASP A 296 17.32 -19.02 0.63
CA ASP A 296 16.66 -20.02 -0.19
C ASP A 296 17.57 -20.43 -1.37
N VAL A 297 17.73 -21.75 -1.56
CA VAL A 297 18.60 -22.35 -2.58
C VAL A 297 17.81 -23.16 -3.62
N SER A 298 16.48 -23.05 -3.62
CA SER A 298 15.59 -23.81 -4.52
C SER A 298 15.86 -23.51 -6.00
N VAL A 299 16.38 -22.32 -6.31
CA VAL A 299 16.73 -21.91 -7.67
C VAL A 299 18.25 -21.86 -7.82
N GLY A 300 18.81 -22.85 -8.55
CA GLY A 300 20.21 -22.88 -8.93
C GLY A 300 21.22 -22.97 -7.78
N GLY A 301 20.77 -23.29 -6.56
CA GLY A 301 21.63 -23.34 -5.39
C GLY A 301 22.13 -21.97 -4.89
N LEU A 302 21.63 -20.86 -5.42
CA LEU A 302 22.17 -19.51 -5.17
C LEU A 302 21.30 -18.72 -4.19
N PHE A 303 21.92 -18.20 -3.14
CA PHE A 303 21.27 -17.29 -2.20
C PHE A 303 20.75 -16.03 -2.90
N GLY A 304 19.51 -15.67 -2.58
CA GLY A 304 18.84 -14.47 -3.06
C GLY A 304 18.21 -14.57 -4.46
N LEU A 305 18.50 -15.60 -5.26
CA LEU A 305 17.96 -15.71 -6.62
C LEU A 305 16.44 -15.93 -6.61
N ALA A 306 15.96 -16.92 -5.84
CA ALA A 306 14.54 -17.18 -5.63
C ALA A 306 13.79 -15.90 -5.17
N ARG A 307 14.39 -15.18 -4.21
CA ARG A 307 13.88 -13.90 -3.69
C ARG A 307 13.78 -12.83 -4.77
N MET A 308 14.81 -12.72 -5.62
CA MET A 308 14.85 -11.75 -6.72
C MET A 308 13.77 -12.04 -7.77
N ILE A 309 13.50 -13.32 -8.05
CA ILE A 309 12.40 -13.74 -8.93
C ILE A 309 11.04 -13.31 -8.34
N ASP A 310 10.79 -13.61 -7.07
CA ASP A 310 9.52 -13.25 -6.41
C ASP A 310 9.30 -11.72 -6.43
N LYS A 311 10.35 -10.95 -6.15
CA LYS A 311 10.30 -9.49 -6.23
C LYS A 311 10.04 -9.00 -7.65
N GLY A 312 10.64 -9.62 -8.65
CA GLY A 312 10.37 -9.27 -10.05
C GLY A 312 8.91 -9.57 -10.43
N ARG A 313 8.39 -10.74 -10.04
CA ARG A 313 6.97 -11.12 -10.24
C ARG A 313 6.04 -10.11 -9.59
N ALA A 314 6.31 -9.72 -8.36
CA ALA A 314 5.52 -8.72 -7.66
C ALA A 314 5.64 -7.32 -8.27
N ALA A 315 6.83 -6.92 -8.69
CA ALA A 315 7.08 -5.60 -9.28
C ALA A 315 6.32 -5.39 -10.60
N ILE A 316 6.25 -6.40 -11.47
CA ILE A 316 5.52 -6.29 -12.75
C ILE A 316 4.00 -6.18 -12.56
N HIS A 317 3.48 -6.54 -11.40
CA HIS A 317 2.06 -6.42 -11.04
C HIS A 317 1.79 -5.27 -10.05
N HIS A 318 2.78 -4.43 -9.73
CA HIS A 318 2.67 -3.36 -8.73
C HIS A 318 2.31 -3.85 -7.31
N LEU A 319 2.74 -5.07 -6.97
CA LEU A 319 2.51 -5.72 -5.68
C LEU A 319 3.81 -5.89 -4.87
N LEU A 320 4.83 -5.07 -5.15
CA LEU A 320 6.15 -5.17 -4.53
C LEU A 320 6.16 -4.81 -3.03
N GLY A 321 5.16 -4.08 -2.54
CA GLY A 321 5.10 -3.64 -1.14
C GLY A 321 6.28 -2.77 -0.73
N GLN A 322 6.89 -3.06 0.42
CA GLN A 322 8.02 -2.30 0.94
C GLN A 322 9.37 -2.66 0.30
N TYR A 323 9.39 -3.64 -0.60
CA TYR A 323 10.62 -4.12 -1.20
C TYR A 323 11.11 -3.22 -2.32
N LYS A 324 12.40 -3.38 -2.65
CA LYS A 324 13.06 -2.72 -3.77
C LYS A 324 13.52 -3.78 -4.74
N TYR A 325 13.29 -3.59 -6.03
CA TYR A 325 13.66 -4.53 -7.09
C TYR A 325 14.69 -3.95 -8.03
N ALA A 326 15.50 -4.82 -8.65
CA ALA A 326 16.49 -4.49 -9.67
C ALA A 326 17.47 -3.40 -9.20
N GLU A 327 17.51 -2.26 -9.89
CA GLU A 327 18.48 -1.19 -9.64
C GLU A 327 18.35 -0.50 -8.28
N GLU A 328 17.24 -0.74 -7.58
CA GLU A 328 17.03 -0.21 -6.23
C GLU A 328 17.46 -1.19 -5.13
N SER A 329 17.79 -2.43 -5.48
CA SER A 329 18.16 -3.49 -4.53
C SER A 329 19.64 -3.83 -4.60
N GLY A 330 20.35 -3.64 -3.49
CA GLY A 330 21.77 -4.00 -3.41
C GLY A 330 22.05 -5.50 -3.58
N LEU A 331 21.11 -6.37 -3.17
CA LEU A 331 21.25 -7.82 -3.34
C LEU A 331 21.03 -8.23 -4.80
N ASP A 332 19.98 -7.71 -5.45
CA ASP A 332 19.69 -8.02 -6.85
C ASP A 332 20.88 -7.59 -7.73
N LYS A 333 21.45 -6.40 -7.50
CA LYS A 333 22.65 -5.92 -8.22
C LYS A 333 23.81 -6.90 -8.13
N LYS A 334 24.11 -7.39 -6.92
CA LYS A 334 25.19 -8.36 -6.71
C LYS A 334 24.96 -9.66 -7.48
N ILE A 335 23.71 -10.11 -7.56
CA ILE A 335 23.33 -11.31 -8.34
C ILE A 335 23.51 -11.05 -9.84
N ALA A 336 23.02 -9.92 -10.34
CA ALA A 336 23.17 -9.54 -11.75
C ALA A 336 24.64 -9.37 -12.15
N GLU A 337 25.46 -8.72 -11.30
CA GLU A 337 26.91 -8.60 -11.47
C GLU A 337 27.60 -9.97 -11.48
N PHE A 338 27.20 -10.88 -10.57
CA PHE A 338 27.76 -12.22 -10.47
C PHE A 338 27.52 -13.04 -11.74
N PHE A 339 26.32 -13.01 -12.32
CA PHE A 339 26.03 -13.72 -13.57
C PHE A 339 26.44 -12.95 -14.82
N GLY A 340 26.52 -11.62 -14.76
CA GLY A 340 26.80 -10.75 -15.89
C GLY A 340 25.59 -10.58 -16.83
N PHE A 341 24.37 -10.52 -16.29
CA PHE A 341 23.16 -10.21 -17.06
C PHE A 341 22.69 -8.78 -16.82
N SER A 342 21.89 -8.22 -17.75
CA SER A 342 21.19 -6.95 -17.51
C SER A 342 19.89 -7.17 -16.73
N MET A 343 19.56 -6.25 -15.83
CA MET A 343 18.29 -6.29 -15.10
C MET A 343 17.07 -6.25 -16.03
N GLY A 344 17.20 -5.60 -17.19
CA GLY A 344 16.17 -5.56 -18.23
C GLY A 344 15.87 -6.95 -18.77
N ASP A 345 16.90 -7.67 -19.24
CA ASP A 345 16.74 -9.01 -19.79
C ASP A 345 16.12 -9.97 -18.77
N PHE A 346 16.59 -9.91 -17.52
CA PHE A 346 16.03 -10.74 -16.44
C PHE A 346 14.55 -10.42 -16.17
N THR A 347 14.19 -9.14 -16.16
CA THR A 347 12.81 -8.70 -15.96
C THR A 347 11.92 -9.10 -17.15
N ASP A 348 12.47 -9.13 -18.37
CA ASP A 348 11.74 -9.58 -19.56
C ASP A 348 11.39 -11.07 -19.51
N LEU A 349 12.27 -11.91 -18.94
CA LEU A 349 11.96 -13.32 -18.66
C LEU A 349 10.79 -13.46 -17.70
N ILE A 350 10.78 -12.67 -16.63
CA ILE A 350 9.69 -12.67 -15.65
C ILE A 350 8.39 -12.18 -16.31
N ARG A 351 8.44 -11.11 -17.10
CA ARG A 351 7.27 -10.59 -17.83
C ARG A 351 6.71 -11.59 -18.84
N ALA A 352 7.56 -12.47 -19.39
CA ALA A 352 7.14 -13.57 -20.25
C ALA A 352 6.49 -14.74 -19.51
N GLY A 353 6.31 -14.65 -18.18
CA GLY A 353 5.63 -15.67 -17.37
C GLY A 353 6.47 -16.93 -17.12
N ARG A 354 7.80 -16.84 -17.21
CA ARG A 354 8.71 -17.98 -17.05
C ARG A 354 8.65 -18.54 -15.62
N ALA A 355 8.56 -19.87 -15.52
CA ALA A 355 8.72 -20.59 -14.26
C ALA A 355 10.16 -20.51 -13.75
N ASP A 356 10.38 -20.85 -12.48
CA ASP A 356 11.71 -20.81 -11.85
C ASP A 356 12.71 -21.69 -12.59
N GLU A 357 12.27 -22.88 -13.02
CA GLU A 357 13.08 -23.84 -13.77
C GLU A 357 13.49 -23.29 -15.14
N GLU A 358 12.61 -22.51 -15.78
CA GLU A 358 12.92 -21.90 -17.08
C GLU A 358 13.87 -20.71 -16.96
N ILE A 359 13.72 -19.91 -15.91
CA ILE A 359 14.66 -18.83 -15.59
C ILE A 359 16.04 -19.42 -15.27
N LEU A 360 16.08 -20.51 -14.49
CA LEU A 360 17.32 -21.22 -14.20
C LEU A 360 17.96 -21.79 -15.46
N ALA A 361 17.19 -22.45 -16.33
CA ALA A 361 17.70 -22.99 -17.59
C ALA A 361 18.25 -21.87 -18.50
N TRP A 362 17.64 -20.69 -18.50
CA TRP A 362 18.17 -19.52 -19.22
C TRP A 362 19.50 -19.04 -18.62
N LEU A 363 19.62 -18.97 -17.28
CA LEU A 363 20.86 -18.61 -16.61
C LEU A 363 21.97 -19.61 -16.91
N GLU A 364 21.70 -20.91 -16.84
CA GLU A 364 22.67 -21.96 -17.12
C GLU A 364 23.17 -21.89 -18.57
N LYS A 365 22.25 -21.64 -19.52
CA LYS A 365 22.58 -21.57 -20.94
C LYS A 365 23.41 -20.33 -21.31
N ASN A 366 23.08 -19.17 -20.75
CA ASN A 366 23.64 -17.89 -21.20
C ASN A 366 24.70 -17.30 -20.25
N HIS A 367 24.64 -17.66 -18.97
CA HIS A 367 25.42 -17.07 -17.88
C HIS A 367 26.01 -18.13 -16.93
N GLY A 368 26.14 -19.38 -17.40
CA GLY A 368 26.45 -20.53 -16.56
C GLY A 368 27.61 -20.32 -15.59
N ARG A 369 27.39 -20.75 -14.35
CA ARG A 369 28.38 -20.71 -13.26
C ARG A 369 28.61 -22.12 -12.74
N SER A 370 29.85 -22.42 -12.43
CA SER A 370 30.22 -23.69 -11.78
C SER A 370 29.67 -23.74 -10.34
N GLY A 371 29.47 -24.96 -9.83
CA GLY A 371 28.99 -25.14 -8.45
C GLY A 371 29.93 -24.54 -7.40
N SER A 372 31.24 -24.48 -7.68
CA SER A 372 32.22 -23.84 -6.79
C SER A 372 32.11 -22.31 -6.80
N GLU A 373 31.85 -21.69 -7.96
CA GLU A 373 31.57 -20.25 -8.04
C GLU A 373 30.30 -19.89 -7.25
N ILE A 374 29.22 -20.65 -7.41
CA ILE A 374 27.96 -20.46 -6.66
C ILE A 374 28.20 -20.60 -5.15
N SER A 375 28.94 -21.64 -4.74
CA SER A 375 29.27 -21.87 -3.33
C SER A 375 30.13 -20.75 -2.73
N ASN A 376 31.05 -20.18 -3.52
CA ASN A 376 31.86 -19.04 -3.10
C ASN A 376 31.01 -17.77 -2.98
N PHE A 377 30.17 -17.49 -3.98
CA PHE A 377 29.24 -16.36 -3.92
C PHE A 377 28.35 -16.43 -2.67
N ASN A 378 27.72 -17.59 -2.41
CA ASN A 378 26.86 -17.77 -1.24
C ASN A 378 27.59 -17.48 0.08
N ARG A 379 28.84 -17.94 0.20
CA ARG A 379 29.68 -17.70 1.39
C ARG A 379 30.00 -16.22 1.55
N ASP A 380 30.36 -15.56 0.45
CA ASP A 380 30.71 -14.15 0.44
C ASP A 380 29.49 -13.29 0.82
N ILE A 381 28.32 -13.53 0.22
CA ILE A 381 27.13 -12.73 0.51
C ILE A 381 26.55 -13.00 1.91
N ALA A 382 26.69 -14.22 2.44
CA ALA A 382 26.25 -14.57 3.78
C ALA A 382 27.06 -13.87 4.89
N THR A 383 28.26 -13.38 4.58
CA THR A 383 29.18 -12.76 5.53
C THR A 383 29.30 -11.24 5.37
N ILE A 384 28.49 -10.61 4.52
CA ILE A 384 28.55 -9.16 4.33
C ILE A 384 28.01 -8.46 5.58
N GLU A 385 28.92 -7.75 6.26
CA GLU A 385 28.64 -6.86 7.38
C GLU A 385 28.73 -5.39 6.96
N PRO A 386 28.20 -4.45 7.76
CA PRO A 386 28.36 -3.03 7.52
C PRO A 386 29.85 -2.61 7.50
N TRP A 387 30.31 -2.07 6.37
CA TRP A 387 31.73 -1.84 6.08
C TRP A 387 32.30 -0.52 6.61
N ASN A 388 31.46 0.38 7.15
CA ASN A 388 31.89 1.62 7.78
C ASN A 388 30.95 2.02 8.91
N GLU A 389 31.36 3.02 9.70
CA GLU A 389 30.61 3.40 10.90
C GLU A 389 29.22 3.95 10.58
N LYS A 390 29.08 4.77 9.53
CA LYS A 390 27.76 5.27 9.09
C LYS A 390 26.79 4.13 8.79
N ARG A 391 27.25 3.08 8.09
CA ARG A 391 26.45 1.89 7.81
C ARG A 391 26.19 1.07 9.06
N ARG A 392 27.15 0.95 9.99
CA ARG A 392 26.95 0.29 11.29
C ARG A 392 25.89 0.99 12.14
N THR A 393 25.93 2.32 12.22
CA THR A 393 24.92 3.11 12.94
C THR A 393 23.53 2.91 12.34
N TRP A 394 23.40 3.03 11.01
CA TRP A 394 22.13 2.77 10.33
C TRP A 394 21.64 1.33 10.59
N PHE A 395 22.51 0.33 10.42
CA PHE A 395 22.19 -1.08 10.61
C PHE A 395 21.69 -1.40 12.02
N ARG A 396 22.40 -0.90 13.05
CA ARG A 396 21.97 -1.02 14.45
C ARG A 396 20.66 -0.28 14.72
N GLY A 397 20.45 0.88 14.09
CA GLY A 397 19.19 1.63 14.16
C GLY A 397 18.01 0.82 13.61
N VAL A 398 18.19 0.15 12.46
CA VAL A 398 17.18 -0.74 11.88
C VAL A 398 16.89 -1.90 12.83
N ILE A 399 17.91 -2.61 13.32
CA ILE A 399 17.71 -3.70 14.30
C ILE A 399 16.95 -3.21 15.53
N ALA A 400 17.36 -2.08 16.11
CA ALA A 400 16.68 -1.52 17.28
C ALA A 400 15.21 -1.20 17.01
N SER A 401 14.87 -0.76 15.80
CA SER A 401 13.48 -0.49 15.39
C SER A 401 12.65 -1.75 15.13
N LEU A 402 13.29 -2.88 14.83
CA LEU A 402 12.65 -4.17 14.59
C LEU A 402 12.55 -4.97 15.88
N ASP A 403 13.70 -5.27 16.48
CA ASP A 403 13.85 -5.96 17.75
C ASP A 403 15.24 -5.65 18.34
N SER A 404 15.28 -4.73 19.31
CA SER A 404 16.51 -4.32 19.98
C SER A 404 17.25 -5.44 20.73
N SER A 405 16.60 -6.57 20.99
CA SER A 405 17.22 -7.73 21.66
C SER A 405 18.09 -8.58 20.71
N ARG A 406 17.95 -8.41 19.39
CA ARG A 406 18.63 -9.20 18.36
C ARG A 406 20.06 -8.72 18.09
N THR A 407 20.89 -8.74 19.13
CA THR A 407 22.32 -8.39 19.03
C THR A 407 23.15 -9.42 18.27
N ASP A 408 22.59 -10.60 17.99
CA ASP A 408 23.18 -11.67 17.20
C ASP A 408 23.17 -11.40 15.69
N VAL A 409 22.36 -10.46 15.21
CA VAL A 409 22.25 -10.11 13.80
C VAL A 409 23.42 -9.19 13.40
N THR A 410 24.39 -9.72 12.67
CA THR A 410 25.58 -8.96 12.22
C THR A 410 25.68 -8.77 10.71
N THR A 411 24.98 -9.58 9.91
CA THR A 411 25.07 -9.57 8.44
C THR A 411 23.79 -9.04 7.79
N TYR A 412 23.92 -8.51 6.56
CA TYR A 412 22.76 -7.98 5.83
C TYR A 412 21.70 -9.03 5.50
N LEU A 413 22.08 -10.27 5.19
CA LEU A 413 21.09 -11.33 4.93
C LEU A 413 20.32 -11.72 6.20
N ALA A 414 20.99 -11.78 7.36
CA ALA A 414 20.33 -12.00 8.64
C ALA A 414 19.38 -10.83 9.00
N LEU A 415 19.77 -9.59 8.70
CA LEU A 415 18.89 -8.43 8.86
C LEU A 415 17.65 -8.52 7.97
N ILE A 416 17.78 -8.96 6.72
CA ILE A 416 16.64 -9.16 5.82
C ILE A 416 15.66 -10.18 6.41
N VAL A 417 16.15 -11.31 6.93
CA VAL A 417 15.29 -12.33 7.57
C VAL A 417 14.57 -11.76 8.80
N LEU A 418 15.27 -10.97 9.63
CA LEU A 418 14.66 -10.31 10.78
C LEU A 418 13.57 -9.31 10.34
N ASP A 419 13.87 -8.48 9.35
CA ASP A 419 12.93 -7.47 8.82
C ASP A 419 11.67 -8.13 8.26
N ASP A 420 11.81 -9.14 7.40
CA ASP A 420 10.69 -9.92 6.88
C ASP A 420 9.84 -10.50 8.02
N THR A 421 10.48 -11.13 9.01
CA THR A 421 9.76 -11.77 10.12
C THR A 421 8.96 -10.75 10.94
N ILE A 422 9.61 -9.66 11.34
CA ILE A 422 9.01 -8.66 12.23
C ILE A 422 7.97 -7.82 11.49
N HIS A 423 8.22 -7.45 10.24
CA HIS A 423 7.28 -6.65 9.45
C HIS A 423 5.93 -7.37 9.30
N PHE A 424 5.93 -8.63 8.85
CA PHE A 424 4.68 -9.37 8.66
C PHE A 424 4.06 -9.85 9.97
N ALA A 425 4.86 -10.07 11.02
CA ALA A 425 4.29 -10.28 12.36
C ALA A 425 3.53 -9.04 12.86
N ARG A 426 4.08 -7.82 12.65
CA ARG A 426 3.42 -6.55 12.99
C ARG A 426 2.15 -6.32 12.16
N LEU A 427 2.21 -6.64 10.85
CA LEU A 427 1.04 -6.60 9.98
C LEU A 427 -0.11 -7.45 10.53
N LYS A 428 0.17 -8.70 10.93
CA LYS A 428 -0.84 -9.64 11.42
C LYS A 428 -1.36 -9.35 12.84
N THR A 429 -0.51 -8.78 13.69
CA THR A 429 -0.86 -8.42 15.07
C THR A 429 -1.51 -7.06 15.20
N GLY A 430 -1.45 -6.24 14.14
CA GLY A 430 -2.03 -4.90 14.16
C GLY A 430 -1.22 -3.95 15.05
N VAL A 431 0.11 -4.06 15.03
CA VAL A 431 1.04 -3.17 15.74
C VAL A 431 1.75 -2.24 14.78
#